data_AF-A0A2G4K373-F1
#
_entry.id   AF-A0A2G4K373-F1
#
_cell.length_a   1.000
_cell.length_b   1.000
_cell.length_c   1.000
_cell.angle_alpha   90.00
_cell.angle_beta   90.00
_cell.angle_gamma   90.00
#
_symmetry.space_group_name_H-M   'P 1'
#
loop_
_entity.id
_entity.type
_entity.pdbx_description
1 polymer ?
#
loop_
_entity_poly.entity_id
_entity_poly.type
_entity_poly.pdbx_seq_one_letter_code
_entity_poly.pdbx_strand_id
1 'polypeptide(L)'
;MTALFDVSRWRPGPLLPPRDARDGALVFVVAVLCFLACLTAFAALAANRAAHGWTSQLTGSATVVVRARAGETPDSAAARAAETLAGVRGVVEAQALTREKAEALLEPWIGKDALVEDLPTPRLVTLDLDPKAPPTAQILDKALRSAGVDATVDDHSRWIADIERAANMARLAALGVFTLIAAAAAAVIAFATRAGLAARRDVIEVLHFSGAERGFIAGLFQGRFAMMGALAGLLGGASAAGIGALLRYFGGGAGLAPVLPLAWMDLLAAAPAPIAAALIAGISARLAASRIVGEMA
;
A
#
# COMPACT_ATOMS: atom_id res chain seq x y z
N MET A 1 -55.69 -32.60 -4.55
CA MET A 1 -54.66 -31.87 -5.31
C MET A 1 -53.47 -32.79 -5.44
N THR A 2 -53.22 -33.25 -6.67
CA THR A 2 -52.30 -34.32 -7.05
C THR A 2 -50.85 -33.92 -6.81
N ALA A 3 -50.05 -34.88 -6.31
CA ALA A 3 -48.61 -34.77 -6.04
C ALA A 3 -47.72 -34.59 -7.30
N LEU A 4 -48.30 -34.11 -8.40
CA LEU A 4 -47.65 -33.94 -9.70
C LEU A 4 -47.21 -32.49 -9.99
N PHE A 5 -47.60 -31.52 -9.17
CA PHE A 5 -47.23 -30.11 -9.34
C PHE A 5 -46.59 -29.54 -8.07
N ASP A 6 -45.33 -29.91 -7.84
CA ASP A 6 -44.47 -29.26 -6.86
C ASP A 6 -43.73 -28.08 -7.51
N VAL A 7 -44.29 -26.88 -7.35
CA VAL A 7 -43.77 -25.63 -7.92
C VAL A 7 -42.35 -25.31 -7.45
N SER A 8 -41.91 -25.89 -6.32
CA SER A 8 -40.57 -25.70 -5.77
C SER A 8 -39.48 -26.49 -6.51
N ARG A 9 -39.88 -27.53 -7.28
CA ARG A 9 -38.98 -28.35 -8.11
C ARG A 9 -38.80 -27.81 -9.52
N TRP A 10 -39.67 -26.89 -9.96
CA TRP A 10 -39.54 -26.22 -11.24
C TRP A 10 -38.49 -25.11 -11.13
N ARG A 11 -37.21 -25.48 -11.24
CA ARG A 11 -36.17 -24.52 -11.62
C ARG A 11 -36.27 -24.35 -13.13
N PRO A 12 -36.77 -23.22 -13.66
CA PRO A 12 -36.73 -22.99 -15.10
C PRO A 12 -35.28 -23.15 -15.56
N GLY A 13 -35.09 -23.88 -16.67
CA GLY A 13 -33.77 -24.02 -17.29
C GLY A 13 -33.16 -22.64 -17.55
N PRO A 14 -31.83 -22.52 -17.65
CA PRO A 14 -31.18 -21.24 -17.87
C PRO A 14 -31.79 -20.57 -19.12
N LEU A 15 -32.58 -19.50 -18.92
CA LEU A 15 -33.20 -18.74 -20.01
C LEU A 15 -32.15 -18.04 -20.90
N LEU A 16 -30.90 -17.98 -20.42
CA LEU A 16 -29.74 -17.52 -21.17
C LEU A 16 -28.95 -18.75 -21.67
N PRO A 17 -28.59 -18.80 -22.97
CA PRO A 17 -27.73 -19.83 -23.54
C PRO A 17 -26.43 -20.04 -22.73
N PRO A 18 -25.88 -21.26 -22.74
CA PRO A 18 -24.62 -21.55 -22.08
C PRO A 18 -23.47 -20.87 -22.85
N ARG A 19 -22.86 -19.87 -22.21
CA ARG A 19 -21.54 -19.27 -22.52
C ARG A 19 -21.29 -18.92 -23.99
N ASP A 20 -21.36 -17.63 -24.30
CA ASP A 20 -20.76 -17.10 -25.54
C ASP A 20 -19.24 -16.95 -25.36
N ALA A 21 -18.45 -17.08 -26.43
CA ALA A 21 -17.00 -16.83 -26.39
C ALA A 21 -16.64 -15.43 -25.84
N ARG A 22 -17.57 -14.47 -25.99
CA ARG A 22 -17.48 -13.11 -25.42
C ARG A 22 -17.47 -13.08 -23.89
N ASP A 23 -18.07 -14.08 -23.23
CA ASP A 23 -18.08 -14.18 -21.77
C ASP A 23 -16.67 -14.48 -21.23
N GLY A 24 -15.89 -15.30 -21.94
CA GLY A 24 -14.51 -15.62 -21.56
C GLY A 24 -13.57 -14.41 -21.65
N ALA A 25 -13.69 -13.63 -22.73
CA ALA A 25 -12.93 -12.40 -22.90
C ALA A 25 -13.24 -11.37 -21.79
N LEU A 26 -14.51 -11.23 -21.41
CA LEU A 26 -14.91 -10.34 -20.33
C LEU A 26 -14.35 -10.78 -18.98
N VAL A 27 -14.45 -12.08 -18.64
CA VAL A 27 -13.86 -12.64 -17.42
C VAL A 27 -12.36 -12.35 -17.38
N PHE A 28 -11.66 -12.54 -18.50
CA PHE A 28 -10.22 -12.29 -18.59
C PHE A 28 -9.89 -10.81 -18.33
N VAL A 29 -10.57 -9.87 -18.99
CA VAL A 29 -10.36 -8.43 -18.78
C VAL A 29 -10.63 -8.03 -17.32
N VAL A 30 -11.74 -8.48 -16.74
CA VAL A 30 -12.07 -8.18 -15.34
C VAL A 30 -11.06 -8.83 -14.40
N ALA A 31 -10.55 -10.03 -14.70
CA ALA A 31 -9.53 -10.69 -13.90
C ALA A 31 -8.21 -9.90 -13.92
N VAL A 32 -7.81 -9.37 -15.08
CA VAL A 32 -6.64 -8.48 -15.21
C VAL A 32 -6.84 -7.20 -14.39
N LEU A 33 -8.02 -6.59 -14.43
CA LEU A 33 -8.31 -5.40 -13.60
C LEU A 33 -8.24 -5.73 -12.10
N CYS A 34 -8.80 -6.86 -11.67
CA CYS A 34 -8.70 -7.33 -10.28
C CYS A 34 -7.25 -7.61 -9.87
N PHE A 35 -6.46 -8.20 -10.77
CA PHE A 35 -5.03 -8.42 -10.58
C PHE A 35 -4.27 -7.10 -10.36
N LEU A 36 -4.48 -6.10 -11.22
CA LEU A 36 -3.87 -4.78 -11.09
C LEU A 36 -4.32 -4.06 -9.81
N ALA A 37 -5.58 -4.20 -9.42
CA ALA A 37 -6.09 -3.66 -8.15
C ALA A 37 -5.37 -4.28 -6.95
N CYS A 38 -5.17 -5.60 -6.95
CA CYS A 38 -4.43 -6.30 -5.89
C CYS A 38 -2.95 -5.90 -5.85
N LEU A 39 -2.29 -5.76 -7.02
CA LEU A 39 -0.91 -5.28 -7.08
C LEU A 39 -0.77 -3.85 -6.54
N THR A 40 -1.74 -2.98 -6.84
CA THR A 40 -1.78 -1.61 -6.32
C THR A 40 -1.89 -1.62 -4.79
N ALA A 41 -2.72 -2.51 -4.24
CA ALA A 41 -2.84 -2.68 -2.79
C ALA A 41 -1.54 -3.20 -2.16
N PHE A 42 -0.88 -4.19 -2.76
CA PHE A 42 0.41 -4.69 -2.29
C PHE A 42 1.51 -3.63 -2.31
N ALA A 43 1.58 -2.83 -3.38
CA ALA A 43 2.53 -1.72 -3.46
C ALA A 43 2.29 -0.69 -2.35
N ALA A 44 1.02 -0.35 -2.07
CA ALA A 44 0.67 0.57 -0.99
C ALA A 44 1.05 0.03 0.40
N LEU A 45 0.79 -1.26 0.66
CA LEU A 45 1.16 -1.92 1.91
C LEU A 45 2.68 -1.99 2.09
N ALA A 46 3.42 -2.35 1.05
CA ALA A 46 4.88 -2.40 1.05
C ALA A 46 5.48 -1.01 1.30
N ALA A 47 4.98 0.03 0.63
CA ALA A 47 5.41 1.41 0.83
C ALA A 47 5.14 1.89 2.27
N ASN A 48 3.96 1.57 2.81
CA ASN A 48 3.62 1.93 4.18
C ASN A 48 4.55 1.22 5.19
N ARG A 49 4.84 -0.06 4.99
CA ARG A 49 5.74 -0.82 5.85
C ARG A 49 7.18 -0.31 5.78
N ALA A 50 7.66 0.02 4.57
CA ALA A 50 8.98 0.62 4.39
C ALA A 50 9.10 1.95 5.14
N ALA A 51 8.10 2.83 4.98
CA ALA A 51 8.06 4.11 5.66
C ALA A 51 8.06 3.97 7.20
N HIS A 52 7.26 3.05 7.75
CA HIS A 52 7.25 2.78 9.19
C HIS A 52 8.58 2.20 9.67
N GLY A 53 9.19 1.31 8.88
CA GLY A 53 10.50 0.74 9.17
C GLY A 53 11.57 1.82 9.29
N TRP A 54 11.69 2.68 8.29
CA TRP A 54 12.65 3.80 8.29
C TRP A 54 12.37 4.79 9.41
N THR A 55 11.10 5.17 9.60
CA THR A 55 10.71 6.11 10.68
C THR A 55 11.08 5.55 12.06
N SER A 56 10.85 4.26 12.30
CA SER A 56 11.18 3.63 13.58
C SER A 56 12.69 3.59 13.87
N GLN A 57 13.53 3.41 12.84
CA GLN A 57 15.00 3.43 12.97
C GLN A 57 15.52 4.85 13.26
N LEU A 58 14.93 5.86 12.63
CA LEU A 58 15.34 7.25 12.81
C LEU A 58 14.86 7.84 14.14
N THR A 59 13.67 7.47 14.61
CA THR A 59 13.13 7.99 15.88
C THR A 59 13.97 7.53 17.07
N GLY A 60 14.61 6.36 16.98
CA GLY A 60 15.49 5.82 18.02
C GLY A 60 16.91 6.39 17.99
N SER A 61 17.25 7.28 17.07
CA SER A 61 18.61 7.81 16.92
C SER A 61 18.63 9.33 16.76
N ALA A 62 19.60 9.97 17.41
CA ALA A 62 19.90 11.37 17.19
C ALA A 62 21.40 11.57 17.02
N THR A 63 21.78 12.57 16.24
CA THR A 63 23.18 12.92 16.01
C THR A 63 23.43 14.33 16.51
N VAL A 64 24.52 14.53 17.23
CA VAL A 64 24.93 15.84 17.71
C VAL A 64 26.25 16.20 17.07
N VAL A 65 26.27 17.34 16.38
CA VAL A 65 27.48 17.90 15.79
C VAL A 65 28.08 18.89 16.78
N VAL A 66 29.25 18.55 17.33
CA VAL A 66 29.93 19.36 18.36
C VAL A 66 30.99 20.24 17.71
N ARG A 67 31.01 21.52 18.11
CA ARG A 67 32.03 22.50 17.70
C ARG A 67 32.95 22.77 18.88
N ALA A 68 34.25 22.63 18.66
CA ALA A 68 35.26 22.93 19.67
C ALA A 68 35.32 24.45 19.92
N ARG A 69 35.38 24.86 21.19
CA ARG A 69 35.62 26.25 21.58
C ARG A 69 37.12 26.57 21.58
N ALA A 70 37.46 27.86 21.55
CA ALA A 70 38.83 28.32 21.65
C ALA A 70 39.48 27.83 22.97
N GLY A 71 40.58 27.08 22.86
CA GLY A 71 41.32 26.54 24.02
C GLY A 71 40.99 25.08 24.38
N GLU A 72 40.18 24.37 23.59
CA GLU A 72 39.83 22.96 23.81
C GLU A 72 40.06 22.11 22.54
N THR A 73 40.38 20.82 22.71
CA THR A 73 40.47 19.88 21.58
C THR A 73 39.08 19.41 21.13
N PRO A 74 38.84 19.16 19.84
CA PRO A 74 37.55 18.65 19.36
C PRO A 74 37.10 17.36 20.06
N ASP A 75 38.04 16.46 20.38
CA ASP A 75 37.75 15.19 21.03
C ASP A 75 37.30 15.37 22.49
N SER A 76 37.90 16.31 23.23
CA SER A 76 37.46 16.60 24.60
C SER A 76 36.09 17.28 24.62
N ALA A 77 35.81 18.17 23.65
CA ALA A 77 34.49 18.78 23.52
C ALA A 77 33.40 17.72 23.24
N ALA A 78 33.69 16.74 22.38
CA ALA A 78 32.78 15.64 22.07
C ALA A 78 32.57 14.69 23.26
N ALA A 79 33.63 14.40 24.02
CA ALA A 79 33.53 13.58 25.23
C ALA A 79 32.64 14.23 26.29
N ARG A 80 32.80 15.53 26.55
CA ARG A 80 31.92 16.27 27.49
C ARG A 80 30.48 16.32 27.00
N ALA A 81 30.27 16.46 25.70
CA ALA A 81 28.93 16.44 25.10
C ALA A 81 28.27 15.07 25.34
N ALA A 82 28.98 13.97 25.09
CA ALA A 82 28.49 12.61 25.34
C ALA A 82 28.16 12.39 26.82
N GLU A 83 29.04 12.81 27.74
CA GLU A 83 28.82 12.68 29.18
C GLU A 83 27.59 13.48 29.65
N THR A 84 27.43 14.70 29.15
CA THR A 84 26.25 15.55 29.45
C THR A 84 24.97 14.89 28.97
N LEU A 85 24.99 14.35 27.74
CA LEU A 85 23.81 13.76 27.09
C LEU A 85 23.44 12.40 27.69
N ALA A 86 24.41 11.61 28.16
CA ALA A 86 24.17 10.36 28.87
C ALA A 86 23.34 10.55 30.16
N GLY A 87 23.40 11.73 30.78
CA GLY A 87 22.59 12.07 31.95
C GLY A 87 21.14 12.48 31.65
N VAL A 88 20.78 12.65 30.37
CA VAL A 88 19.44 13.10 29.96
C VAL A 88 18.46 11.93 29.98
N ARG A 89 17.32 12.12 30.64
CA ARG A 89 16.25 11.12 30.67
C ARG A 89 15.78 10.79 29.25
N GLY A 90 15.77 9.50 28.91
CA GLY A 90 15.36 9.00 27.60
C GLY A 90 16.52 8.80 26.62
N VAL A 91 17.76 9.13 27.00
CA VAL A 91 18.98 8.70 26.30
C VAL A 91 19.39 7.33 26.87
N VAL A 92 19.53 6.35 25.99
CA VAL A 92 19.98 4.99 26.33
C VAL A 92 21.50 4.91 26.27
N GLU A 93 22.09 5.44 25.20
CA GLU A 93 23.53 5.51 25.02
C GLU A 93 23.91 6.84 24.33
N ALA A 94 25.03 7.41 24.76
CA ALA A 94 25.65 8.56 24.10
C ALA A 94 27.12 8.27 23.87
N GLN A 95 27.54 8.22 22.60
CA GLN A 95 28.90 7.84 22.22
C GLN A 95 29.54 8.92 21.36
N ALA A 96 30.71 9.42 21.78
CA ALA A 96 31.53 10.28 20.95
C ALA A 96 32.22 9.45 19.86
N LEU A 97 32.01 9.83 18.60
CA LEU A 97 32.59 9.13 17.46
C LEU A 97 34.03 9.57 17.25
N THR A 98 34.94 8.59 17.14
CA THR A 98 36.35 8.89 16.85
C THR A 98 36.51 9.37 15.42
N ARG A 99 37.61 10.08 15.15
CA ARG A 99 37.91 10.61 13.81
C ARG A 99 37.96 9.49 12.76
N GLU A 100 38.61 8.38 13.10
CA GLU A 100 38.81 7.23 12.21
C GLU A 100 37.47 6.58 11.84
N LYS A 101 36.55 6.49 12.81
CA LYS A 101 35.18 5.99 12.54
C LYS A 101 34.42 6.95 11.63
N ALA A 102 34.53 8.26 11.84
CA ALA A 102 33.87 9.25 10.98
C ALA A 102 34.42 9.20 9.54
N GLU A 103 35.74 9.07 9.37
CA GLU A 103 36.40 8.91 8.07
C GLU A 103 35.97 7.60 7.37
N ALA A 104 35.89 6.49 8.12
CA ALA A 104 35.42 5.21 7.59
C ALA A 104 33.96 5.27 7.09
N LEU A 105 33.11 6.11 7.69
CA LEU A 105 31.73 6.34 7.21
C LEU A 105 31.69 7.20 5.94
N LEU A 106 32.67 8.07 5.74
CA LEU A 106 32.76 8.94 4.57
C LEU A 106 33.41 8.23 3.37
N GLU A 107 34.35 7.33 3.62
CA GLU A 107 35.13 6.62 2.60
C GLU A 107 34.30 6.06 1.43
N PRO A 108 33.14 5.40 1.64
CA PRO A 108 32.35 4.85 0.53
C PRO A 108 31.76 5.91 -0.42
N TRP A 109 31.65 7.17 0.03
CA TRP A 109 31.02 8.25 -0.72
C TRP A 109 32.02 9.12 -1.48
N ILE A 110 33.17 9.40 -0.86
CA ILE A 110 34.18 10.32 -1.42
C ILE A 110 35.45 9.63 -1.91
N GLY A 111 35.61 8.34 -1.59
CA GLY A 111 36.81 7.56 -1.89
C GLY A 111 37.98 7.90 -0.96
N LYS A 112 38.92 6.95 -0.81
CA LYS A 112 40.09 7.12 0.07
C LYS A 112 40.98 8.30 -0.32
N ASP A 113 41.09 8.59 -1.61
CA ASP A 113 42.00 9.62 -2.13
C ASP A 113 41.55 11.05 -1.82
N ALA A 114 40.27 11.24 -1.44
CA ALA A 114 39.72 12.54 -1.06
C ALA A 114 39.79 12.81 0.46
N LEU A 115 40.20 11.82 1.27
CA LEU A 115 40.39 11.97 2.72
C LEU A 115 41.79 12.55 2.99
N VAL A 116 41.89 13.89 3.03
CA VAL A 116 43.14 14.60 3.37
C VAL A 116 43.28 14.72 4.89
N GLU A 117 44.50 14.61 5.43
CA GLU A 117 44.76 14.71 6.89
C GLU A 117 44.22 16.00 7.52
N ASP A 118 44.19 17.11 6.77
CA ASP A 118 43.72 18.42 7.19
C ASP A 118 42.22 18.68 6.97
N LEU A 119 41.42 17.66 6.61
CA LEU A 119 39.98 17.86 6.44
C LEU A 119 39.36 18.24 7.79
N PRO A 120 38.70 19.42 7.92
CA PRO A 120 38.05 19.83 9.16
C PRO A 120 36.81 18.96 9.39
N THR A 121 37.02 17.78 9.98
CA THR A 121 35.97 16.81 10.29
C THR A 121 35.29 17.23 11.59
N PRO A 122 33.99 17.60 11.55
CA PRO A 122 33.26 17.91 12.77
C PRO A 122 33.21 16.68 13.66
N ARG A 123 33.19 16.88 14.99
CA ARG A 123 33.03 15.78 15.92
C ARG A 123 31.57 15.46 16.12
N LEU A 124 31.25 14.18 15.98
CA LEU A 124 29.90 13.67 16.07
C LEU A 124 29.72 12.92 17.38
N VAL A 125 28.59 13.11 18.03
CA VAL A 125 28.12 12.27 19.12
C VAL A 125 26.84 11.59 18.65
N THR A 126 26.84 10.27 18.62
CA THR A 126 25.67 9.46 18.29
C THR A 126 24.90 9.16 19.56
N LEU A 127 23.59 9.33 19.51
CA LEU A 127 22.67 9.08 20.62
C LEU A 127 21.72 7.96 20.23
N ASP A 128 21.67 6.92 21.05
CA ASP A 128 20.57 5.96 21.03
C ASP A 128 19.53 6.41 22.04
N LEU A 129 18.30 6.62 21.57
CA LEU A 129 17.19 7.14 22.35
C LEU A 129 16.19 6.04 22.67
N ASP A 130 15.51 6.15 23.81
CA ASP A 130 14.41 5.25 24.13
C ASP A 130 13.26 5.49 23.14
N PRO A 131 12.89 4.51 22.29
CA PRO A 131 11.83 4.69 21.30
C PRO A 131 10.45 4.94 21.91
N LYS A 132 10.24 4.67 23.22
CA LYS A 132 8.97 4.92 23.92
C LYS A 132 8.84 6.34 24.44
N ALA A 133 9.96 6.97 24.78
CA ALA A 133 9.99 8.31 25.37
C ALA A 133 11.28 9.06 24.96
N PRO A 134 11.48 9.32 23.66
CA PRO A 134 12.67 10.00 23.20
C PRO A 134 12.65 11.47 23.67
N PRO A 135 13.78 12.00 24.16
CA PRO A 135 13.90 13.42 24.47
C PRO A 135 13.82 14.26 23.19
N THR A 136 13.09 15.38 23.24
CA THR A 136 13.03 16.32 22.11
C THR A 136 14.39 16.99 21.89
N ALA A 137 14.73 17.35 20.64
CA ALA A 137 15.94 18.13 20.33
C ALA A 137 16.12 19.37 21.20
N GLN A 138 15.03 20.03 21.60
CA GLN A 138 15.05 21.20 22.49
C GLN A 138 15.58 20.87 23.90
N ILE A 139 15.29 19.68 24.41
CA ILE A 139 15.76 19.21 25.72
C ILE A 139 17.26 18.93 25.64
N LEU A 140 17.70 18.25 24.58
CA LEU A 140 19.11 17.94 24.32
C LEU A 140 19.93 19.22 24.12
N ASP A 141 19.43 20.17 23.31
CA ASP A 141 20.07 21.47 23.08
C ASP A 141 20.18 22.28 24.39
N LYS A 142 19.14 22.26 25.22
CA LYS A 142 19.17 22.93 26.54
C LYS A 142 20.20 22.30 27.48
N ALA A 143 20.30 20.96 27.51
CA ALA A 143 21.29 20.26 28.33
C ALA A 143 22.72 20.64 27.89
N LEU A 144 22.99 20.61 26.58
CA LEU A 144 24.30 20.99 26.01
C LEU A 144 24.68 22.44 26.29
N ARG A 145 23.73 23.37 26.12
CA ARG A 145 23.93 24.79 26.45
C ARG A 145 24.25 25.00 27.93
N SER A 146 23.56 24.28 28.82
CA SER A 146 23.78 24.37 30.27
C SER A 146 25.16 23.86 30.68
N ALA A 147 25.69 22.87 29.97
CA ALA A 147 27.06 22.37 30.12
C ALA A 147 28.12 23.24 29.41
N GLY A 148 27.72 24.33 28.77
CA GLY A 148 28.63 25.20 28.03
C GLY A 148 29.23 24.57 26.77
N VAL A 149 28.57 23.56 26.19
CA VAL A 149 28.99 22.94 24.93
C VAL A 149 28.32 23.67 23.76
N ASP A 150 29.10 24.04 22.74
CA ASP A 150 28.56 24.54 21.47
C ASP A 150 28.32 23.38 20.51
N ALA A 151 27.05 23.06 20.25
CA ALA A 151 26.67 21.90 19.47
C ALA A 151 25.34 22.12 18.74
N THR A 152 25.10 21.34 17.69
CA THR A 152 23.83 21.31 16.95
C THR A 152 23.27 19.90 17.00
N VAL A 153 22.04 19.76 17.50
CA VAL A 153 21.33 18.48 17.60
C VAL A 153 20.48 18.27 16.35
N ASP A 154 20.65 17.11 15.71
CA ASP A 154 19.77 16.59 14.67
C ASP A 154 19.02 15.37 15.21
N ASP A 155 17.70 15.53 15.37
CA ASP A 155 16.78 14.49 15.83
C ASP A 155 16.08 13.78 14.65
N HIS A 156 16.53 14.03 13.42
CA HIS A 156 15.99 13.48 12.18
C HIS A 156 14.49 13.75 11.94
N SER A 157 13.85 14.61 12.74
CA SER A 157 12.41 14.86 12.71
C SER A 157 11.92 15.38 11.37
N ARG A 158 12.73 16.21 10.69
CA ARG A 158 12.43 16.72 9.35
C ARG A 158 12.41 15.61 8.31
N TRP A 159 13.39 14.71 8.37
CA TRP A 159 13.50 13.60 7.42
C TRP A 159 12.38 12.58 7.66
N ILE A 160 12.06 12.30 8.92
CA ILE A 160 10.88 11.50 9.31
C ILE A 160 9.61 12.12 8.72
N ALA A 161 9.39 13.43 8.90
CA ALA A 161 8.21 14.11 8.34
C ALA A 161 8.17 14.05 6.81
N ASP A 162 9.32 14.11 6.12
CA ASP A 162 9.39 13.93 4.67
C ASP A 162 9.03 12.51 4.24
N ILE A 163 9.51 11.48 4.95
CA ILE A 163 9.17 10.08 4.69
C ILE A 163 7.67 9.85 4.89
N GLU A 164 7.09 10.37 5.98
CA GLU A 164 5.66 10.26 6.26
C GLU A 164 4.81 10.98 5.20
N ARG A 165 5.24 12.16 4.74
CA ARG A 165 4.59 12.89 3.64
C ARG A 165 4.65 12.11 2.34
N ALA A 166 5.81 11.55 1.99
CA ALA A 166 5.97 10.72 0.79
C ALA A 166 5.10 9.45 0.86
N ALA A 167 5.06 8.78 2.01
CA ALA A 167 4.21 7.60 2.23
C ALA A 167 2.72 7.94 2.10
N ASN A 168 2.28 9.08 2.64
CA ASN A 168 0.91 9.56 2.49
C ASN A 168 0.55 9.88 1.04
N MET A 169 1.45 10.52 0.29
CA MET A 169 1.26 10.75 -1.15
C MET A 169 1.16 9.44 -1.93
N ALA A 170 2.03 8.47 -1.65
CA ALA A 170 1.98 7.15 -2.27
C ALA A 170 0.65 6.43 -1.97
N ARG A 171 0.14 6.54 -0.74
CA ARG A 171 -1.17 5.99 -0.34
C ARG A 171 -2.32 6.64 -1.12
N LEU A 172 -2.31 7.97 -1.25
CA LEU A 172 -3.33 8.70 -2.01
C LEU A 172 -3.27 8.34 -3.50
N ALA A 173 -2.08 8.23 -4.07
CA ALA A 173 -1.89 7.79 -5.45
C ALA A 173 -2.42 6.36 -5.66
N ALA A 174 -2.12 5.43 -4.74
CA ALA A 174 -2.62 4.06 -4.79
C ALA A 174 -4.15 4.01 -4.70
N LEU A 175 -4.77 4.82 -3.83
CA LEU A 175 -6.22 4.95 -3.74
C LEU A 175 -6.83 5.50 -5.03
N GLY A 176 -6.18 6.49 -5.65
CA GLY A 176 -6.59 7.06 -6.94
C GLY A 176 -6.55 6.01 -8.06
N VAL A 177 -5.45 5.26 -8.18
CA VAL A 177 -5.31 4.16 -9.16
C VAL A 177 -6.34 3.07 -8.90
N PHE A 178 -6.54 2.66 -7.65
CA PHE A 178 -7.55 1.66 -7.29
C PHE A 178 -8.96 2.11 -7.68
N THR A 179 -9.31 3.37 -7.41
CA THR A 179 -10.61 3.96 -7.78
C THR A 179 -10.79 3.99 -9.29
N LEU A 180 -9.74 4.33 -10.04
CA LEU A 180 -9.77 4.32 -11.50
C LEU A 180 -9.99 2.91 -12.05
N ILE A 181 -9.32 1.90 -11.49
CA ILE A 181 -9.50 0.49 -11.87
C ILE A 181 -10.94 0.03 -11.57
N ALA A 182 -11.47 0.38 -10.40
CA ALA A 182 -12.85 0.05 -10.02
C ALA A 182 -13.87 0.71 -10.98
N ALA A 183 -13.66 1.98 -11.34
CA ALA A 183 -14.48 2.69 -12.32
C ALA A 183 -14.38 2.06 -13.72
N ALA A 184 -13.18 1.66 -14.15
CA ALA A 184 -12.98 0.97 -15.42
C ALA A 184 -13.71 -0.39 -15.44
N ALA A 185 -13.61 -1.17 -14.36
CA ALA A 185 -14.34 -2.44 -14.22
C ALA A 185 -15.86 -2.22 -14.29
N ALA A 186 -16.37 -1.23 -13.55
CA ALA A 186 -17.78 -0.84 -13.59
C ALA A 186 -18.24 -0.44 -15.00
N ALA A 187 -17.44 0.36 -15.72
CA ALA A 187 -17.75 0.79 -17.08
C ALA A 187 -17.77 -0.38 -18.08
N VAL A 188 -16.78 -1.28 -18.01
CA VAL A 188 -16.69 -2.49 -18.84
C VAL A 188 -17.90 -3.40 -18.59
N ILE A 189 -18.29 -3.59 -17.33
CA ILE A 189 -19.44 -4.42 -16.97
C ILE A 189 -20.75 -3.77 -17.39
N ALA A 190 -20.88 -2.45 -17.22
CA ALA A 190 -22.03 -1.71 -17.72
C ALA A 190 -22.15 -1.86 -19.23
N PHE A 191 -21.05 -1.68 -19.97
CA PHE A 191 -21.01 -1.88 -21.43
C PHE A 191 -21.41 -3.32 -21.82
N ALA A 192 -20.85 -4.33 -21.16
CA ALA A 192 -21.18 -5.73 -21.40
C ALA A 192 -22.65 -6.03 -21.08
N THR A 193 -23.20 -5.44 -20.02
CA THR A 193 -24.62 -5.57 -19.65
C THR A 193 -25.51 -4.98 -20.73
N ARG A 194 -25.22 -3.76 -21.20
CA ARG A 194 -25.95 -3.12 -22.30
C ARG A 194 -25.90 -3.94 -23.59
N ALA A 195 -24.72 -4.43 -23.95
CA ALA A 195 -24.54 -5.28 -25.12
C ALA A 195 -25.33 -6.60 -25.00
N GLY A 196 -25.34 -7.20 -23.81
CA GLY A 196 -26.09 -8.43 -23.53
C GLY A 196 -27.61 -8.23 -23.57
N LEU A 197 -28.11 -7.09 -23.09
CA LEU A 197 -29.51 -6.70 -23.19
C LEU A 197 -29.92 -6.48 -24.65
N ALA A 198 -29.13 -5.70 -25.39
CA ALA A 198 -29.39 -5.42 -26.80
C ALA A 198 -29.39 -6.69 -27.67
N ALA A 199 -28.48 -7.64 -27.40
CA ALA A 199 -28.41 -8.91 -28.12
C ALA A 199 -29.60 -9.85 -27.82
N ARG A 200 -30.38 -9.60 -26.75
CA ARG A 200 -31.48 -10.45 -26.29
C ARG A 200 -32.79 -9.70 -26.14
N ARG A 201 -32.94 -8.58 -26.85
CA ARG A 201 -34.14 -7.71 -26.84
C ARG A 201 -35.43 -8.51 -27.01
N ASP A 202 -35.48 -9.44 -27.97
CA ASP A 202 -36.70 -10.17 -28.30
C ASP A 202 -37.14 -11.09 -27.14
N VAL A 203 -36.19 -11.70 -26.42
CA VAL A 203 -36.48 -12.53 -25.23
C VAL A 203 -36.98 -11.67 -24.08
N ILE A 204 -36.40 -10.48 -23.90
CA ILE A 204 -36.79 -9.52 -22.86
C ILE A 204 -38.19 -8.98 -23.14
N GLU A 205 -38.50 -8.69 -24.40
CA GLU A 205 -39.81 -8.19 -24.84
C GLU A 205 -40.92 -9.23 -24.59
N VAL A 206 -40.67 -10.50 -24.90
CA VAL A 206 -41.60 -11.60 -24.57
C VAL A 206 -41.81 -11.74 -23.05
N LEU A 207 -40.74 -11.64 -22.26
CA LEU A 207 -40.82 -11.64 -20.79
C LEU A 207 -41.64 -10.45 -20.28
N HIS A 208 -41.45 -9.28 -20.88
CA HIS A 208 -42.16 -8.07 -20.52
C HIS A 208 -43.66 -8.20 -20.84
N PHE A 209 -44.03 -8.66 -22.04
CA PHE A 209 -45.42 -8.96 -22.40
C PHE A 209 -46.06 -10.04 -21.52
N SER A 210 -45.26 -10.96 -20.97
CA SER A 210 -45.72 -11.96 -20.00
C SER A 210 -45.86 -11.42 -18.57
N GLY A 211 -45.64 -10.13 -18.33
CA GLY A 211 -45.81 -9.48 -17.03
C GLY A 211 -44.56 -9.45 -16.13
N ALA A 212 -43.36 -9.72 -16.67
CA ALA A 212 -42.14 -9.68 -15.87
C ALA A 212 -41.80 -8.27 -15.37
N GLU A 213 -41.57 -8.14 -14.06
CA GLU A 213 -41.17 -6.87 -13.45
C GLU A 213 -39.76 -6.45 -13.87
N ARG A 214 -39.52 -5.14 -14.04
CA ARG A 214 -38.18 -4.59 -14.37
C ARG A 214 -37.09 -5.02 -13.39
N GLY A 215 -37.44 -5.11 -12.10
CA GLY A 215 -36.56 -5.58 -11.04
C GLY A 215 -36.14 -7.05 -11.21
N PHE A 216 -37.05 -7.90 -11.71
CA PHE A 216 -36.76 -9.30 -12.00
C PHE A 216 -35.72 -9.43 -13.12
N ILE A 217 -35.91 -8.72 -14.23
CA ILE A 217 -34.97 -8.72 -15.36
C ILE A 217 -33.59 -8.19 -14.91
N ALA A 218 -33.55 -7.06 -14.20
CA ALA A 218 -32.30 -6.51 -13.67
C ALA A 218 -31.59 -7.46 -12.69
N GLY A 219 -32.36 -8.21 -11.89
CA GLY A 219 -31.84 -9.21 -10.95
C GLY A 219 -31.11 -10.38 -11.63
N LEU A 220 -31.60 -10.83 -12.79
CA LEU A 220 -30.95 -11.89 -13.58
C LEU A 220 -29.55 -11.48 -14.03
N PHE A 221 -29.41 -10.24 -14.53
CA PHE A 221 -28.11 -9.70 -14.93
C PHE A 221 -27.21 -9.43 -13.73
N GLN A 222 -27.75 -8.86 -12.65
CA GLN A 222 -27.01 -8.64 -11.40
C GLN A 222 -26.34 -9.93 -10.92
N GLY A 223 -27.10 -11.03 -10.78
CA GLY A 223 -26.57 -12.30 -10.30
C GLY A 223 -25.52 -12.90 -11.24
N ARG A 224 -25.76 -12.85 -12.55
CA ARG A 224 -24.82 -13.34 -13.56
C ARG A 224 -23.48 -12.58 -13.51
N PHE A 225 -23.53 -11.25 -13.55
CA PHE A 225 -22.31 -10.43 -13.53
C PHE A 225 -21.62 -10.46 -12.16
N ALA A 226 -22.36 -10.57 -11.06
CA ALA A 226 -21.77 -10.75 -9.73
C ALA A 226 -20.97 -12.06 -9.63
N MET A 227 -21.52 -13.18 -10.11
CA MET A 227 -20.79 -14.47 -10.13
C MET A 227 -19.55 -14.42 -11.04
N MET A 228 -19.70 -13.77 -12.21
CA MET A 228 -18.59 -13.55 -13.14
C MET A 228 -17.48 -12.69 -12.50
N GLY A 229 -17.86 -11.59 -11.83
CA GLY A 229 -16.96 -10.73 -11.08
C GLY A 229 -16.28 -11.46 -9.92
N ALA A 230 -16.99 -12.33 -9.20
CA ALA A 230 -16.42 -13.15 -8.14
C ALA A 230 -15.33 -14.08 -8.69
N LEU A 231 -15.60 -14.78 -9.80
CA LEU A 231 -14.64 -15.66 -10.44
C LEU A 231 -13.42 -14.89 -10.95
N ALA A 232 -13.65 -13.76 -11.63
CA ALA A 232 -12.59 -12.90 -12.13
C ALA A 232 -11.73 -12.32 -11.00
N GLY A 233 -12.36 -11.89 -9.90
CA GLY A 233 -11.68 -11.41 -8.69
C GLY A 233 -10.89 -12.50 -7.99
N LEU A 234 -11.38 -13.74 -7.97
CA LEU A 234 -10.65 -14.89 -7.46
C LEU A 234 -9.41 -15.20 -8.32
N LEU A 235 -9.56 -15.25 -9.64
CA LEU A 235 -8.44 -15.49 -10.55
C LEU A 235 -7.40 -14.38 -10.46
N GLY A 236 -7.82 -13.12 -10.59
CA GLY A 236 -6.93 -11.97 -10.51
C GLY A 236 -6.24 -11.84 -9.15
N GLY A 237 -7.00 -12.02 -8.06
CA GLY A 237 -6.48 -12.01 -6.70
C GLY A 237 -5.50 -13.16 -6.42
N ALA A 238 -5.83 -14.38 -6.86
CA ALA A 238 -4.94 -15.54 -6.72
C ALA A 238 -3.64 -15.36 -7.53
N SER A 239 -3.72 -14.85 -8.76
CA SER A 239 -2.54 -14.55 -9.57
C SER A 239 -1.67 -13.45 -8.93
N ALA A 240 -2.29 -12.40 -8.37
CA ALA A 240 -1.56 -11.35 -7.66
C ALA A 240 -0.87 -11.92 -6.42
N ALA A 241 -1.59 -12.68 -5.60
CA ALA A 241 -1.03 -13.33 -4.42
C ALA A 241 0.11 -14.29 -4.78
N GLY A 242 -0.01 -15.04 -5.89
CA GLY A 242 1.04 -15.90 -6.40
C GLY A 242 2.31 -15.13 -6.78
N ILE A 243 2.17 -14.01 -7.49
CA ILE A 243 3.30 -13.13 -7.83
C ILE A 243 3.89 -12.49 -6.57
N GLY A 244 3.07 -12.02 -5.64
CA GLY A 244 3.53 -11.47 -4.37
C GLY A 244 4.31 -12.49 -3.53
N ALA A 245 3.84 -13.73 -3.47
CA ALA A 245 4.53 -14.83 -2.82
C ALA A 245 5.87 -15.15 -3.49
N LEU A 246 5.91 -15.13 -4.83
CA LEU A 246 7.13 -15.36 -5.61
C LEU A 246 8.18 -14.27 -5.32
N LEU A 247 7.79 -13.01 -5.39
CA LEU A 247 8.65 -11.86 -5.08
C LEU A 247 9.19 -11.95 -3.64
N ARG A 248 8.34 -12.33 -2.69
CA ARG A 248 8.74 -12.50 -1.30
C ARG A 248 9.69 -13.68 -1.07
N TYR A 249 9.51 -14.77 -1.81
CA TYR A 249 10.36 -15.96 -1.71
C TYR A 249 11.76 -15.70 -2.27
N PHE A 250 11.85 -15.12 -3.48
CA PHE A 250 13.13 -14.84 -4.13
C PHE A 250 13.86 -13.60 -3.59
N GLY A 251 13.17 -12.73 -2.86
CA GLY A 251 13.76 -11.50 -2.33
C GLY A 251 14.75 -11.68 -1.17
N GLY A 252 14.76 -12.83 -0.48
CA GLY A 252 15.36 -12.97 0.86
C GLY A 252 16.89 -13.03 1.00
N GLY A 253 17.70 -13.02 -0.07
CA GLY A 253 19.15 -13.27 0.02
C GLY A 253 20.08 -12.14 -0.40
N ALA A 254 19.73 -11.40 -1.46
CA ALA A 254 20.52 -10.29 -2.03
C ALA A 254 19.71 -9.55 -3.13
N GLY A 255 18.37 -9.61 -3.07
CA GLY A 255 17.47 -9.15 -4.14
C GLY A 255 16.72 -7.86 -3.80
N LEU A 256 15.66 -7.57 -4.53
CA LEU A 256 14.77 -6.39 -4.38
C LEU A 256 14.01 -6.31 -3.04
N ALA A 257 14.18 -7.24 -2.10
CA ALA A 257 13.42 -7.26 -0.83
C ALA A 257 13.64 -6.07 0.11
N PRO A 258 14.81 -5.42 0.18
CA PRO A 258 14.93 -4.17 0.93
C PRO A 258 14.03 -3.07 0.35
N VAL A 259 13.71 -3.14 -0.95
CA VAL A 259 12.90 -2.17 -1.68
C VAL A 259 11.39 -2.48 -1.59
N LEU A 260 10.99 -3.75 -1.44
CA LEU A 260 9.61 -4.15 -1.17
C LEU A 260 9.52 -5.09 0.04
N PRO A 261 9.30 -4.55 1.26
CA PRO A 261 9.07 -5.36 2.44
C PRO A 261 7.63 -5.91 2.42
N LEU A 262 7.36 -6.92 1.60
CA LEU A 262 6.09 -7.65 1.62
C LEU A 262 6.08 -8.66 2.77
N ALA A 263 5.07 -8.60 3.64
CA ALA A 263 4.80 -9.62 4.63
C ALA A 263 3.89 -10.71 4.05
N TRP A 264 3.99 -11.94 4.55
CA TRP A 264 3.04 -13.01 4.21
C TRP A 264 1.59 -12.61 4.53
N MET A 265 1.38 -11.79 5.55
CA MET A 265 0.06 -11.23 5.89
C MET A 265 -0.45 -10.24 4.83
N ASP A 266 0.43 -9.56 4.09
CA ASP A 266 0.01 -8.57 3.08
C ASP A 266 -0.70 -9.28 1.91
N LEU A 267 -0.41 -10.56 1.66
CA LEU A 267 -1.10 -11.38 0.66
C LEU A 267 -2.60 -11.57 0.97
N LEU A 268 -3.01 -11.47 2.24
CA LEU A 268 -4.42 -11.50 2.62
C LEU A 268 -5.19 -10.29 2.07
N ALA A 269 -4.52 -9.23 1.65
CA ALA A 269 -5.18 -8.10 0.99
C ALA A 269 -5.82 -8.48 -0.36
N ALA A 270 -5.47 -9.64 -0.93
CA ALA A 270 -6.15 -10.20 -2.11
C ALA A 270 -7.46 -10.97 -1.77
N ALA A 271 -7.65 -11.39 -0.51
CA ALA A 271 -8.84 -12.12 -0.08
C ALA A 271 -10.18 -11.39 -0.30
N PRO A 272 -10.30 -10.05 -0.09
CA PRO A 272 -11.55 -9.33 -0.38
C PRO A 272 -11.82 -9.13 -1.88
N ALA A 273 -10.84 -9.36 -2.77
CA ALA A 273 -10.96 -9.11 -4.21
C ALA A 273 -12.18 -9.78 -4.87
N PRO A 274 -12.48 -11.08 -4.68
CA PRO A 274 -13.66 -11.71 -5.25
C PRO A 274 -14.97 -11.07 -4.77
N ILE A 275 -15.06 -10.69 -3.49
CA ILE A 275 -16.26 -10.07 -2.93
C ILE A 275 -16.43 -8.66 -3.49
N ALA A 276 -15.36 -7.86 -3.48
CA ALA A 276 -15.37 -6.51 -4.03
C ALA A 276 -15.73 -6.50 -5.52
N ALA A 277 -15.11 -7.40 -6.31
CA ALA A 277 -15.40 -7.55 -7.72
C ALA A 277 -16.85 -8.00 -7.98
N ALA A 278 -17.38 -8.94 -7.18
CA ALA A 278 -18.77 -9.36 -7.28
C ALA A 278 -19.76 -8.22 -6.99
N LEU A 279 -19.48 -7.40 -5.96
CA LEU A 279 -20.31 -6.25 -5.60
C LEU A 279 -20.27 -5.18 -6.70
N ILE A 280 -19.08 -4.78 -7.14
CA ILE A 280 -18.92 -3.79 -8.22
C ILE A 280 -19.62 -4.28 -9.49
N ALA A 281 -19.43 -5.55 -9.86
CA ALA A 281 -20.04 -6.15 -11.03
C ALA A 281 -21.57 -6.21 -10.93
N GLY A 282 -22.08 -6.70 -9.80
CA GLY A 282 -23.52 -6.82 -9.57
C GLY A 282 -24.21 -5.46 -9.56
N ILE A 283 -23.68 -4.49 -8.83
CA ILE A 283 -24.25 -3.13 -8.75
C ILE A 283 -24.20 -2.46 -10.13
N SER A 284 -23.07 -2.54 -10.84
CA SER A 284 -22.92 -1.93 -12.16
C SER A 284 -23.89 -2.55 -13.18
N ALA A 285 -24.04 -3.87 -13.17
CA ALA A 285 -24.99 -4.56 -14.03
C ALA A 285 -26.44 -4.20 -13.69
N ARG A 286 -26.81 -4.14 -12.40
CA ARG A 286 -28.16 -3.73 -11.98
C ARG A 286 -28.49 -2.31 -12.42
N LEU A 287 -27.57 -1.37 -12.23
CA LEU A 287 -27.76 0.03 -12.64
C LEU A 287 -27.86 0.15 -14.16
N ALA A 288 -27.02 -0.55 -14.91
CA ALA A 288 -27.08 -0.55 -16.38
C ALA A 288 -28.39 -1.17 -16.90
N ALA A 289 -28.82 -2.29 -16.33
CA ALA A 289 -30.03 -2.98 -16.76
C ALA A 289 -31.31 -2.21 -16.39
N SER A 290 -31.41 -1.69 -15.18
CA SER A 290 -32.58 -0.90 -14.74
C SER A 290 -32.80 0.37 -15.58
N ARG A 291 -31.73 1.05 -16.00
CA ARG A 291 -31.84 2.21 -16.90
C ARG A 291 -32.42 1.83 -18.25
N ILE A 292 -31.88 0.80 -18.91
CA ILE A 292 -32.36 0.38 -20.24
C ILE A 292 -33.80 -0.14 -20.19
N VAL A 293 -34.13 -0.97 -19.19
CA VAL A 293 -35.50 -1.50 -19.07
C VAL A 293 -36.50 -0.38 -18.75
N GLY A 294 -36.06 0.71 -18.12
CA GLY A 294 -36.88 1.91 -17.94
C GLY A 294 -37.10 2.71 -19.23
N GLU A 295 -36.20 2.64 -20.20
CA GLU A 295 -36.34 3.32 -21.50
C GLU A 295 -37.23 2.54 -22.50
N MET A 296 -37.40 1.23 -22.30
CA MET A 296 -38.22 0.37 -23.18
C MET A 296 -39.69 0.25 -22.76
N ALA A 297 -40.04 0.75 -21.57
CA ALA A 297 -41.40 0.72 -21.01
C ALA A 297 -42.09 2.07 -21.18
#